data_AF-A0A938CK77-F1
#
_entry.id   AF-A0A938CK77-F1
#
_cell.length_a   1.000
_cell.length_b   1.000
_cell.length_c   1.000
_cell.angle_alpha   90.00
_cell.angle_beta   90.00
_cell.angle_gamma   90.00
#
_symmetry.space_group_name_H-M   'P 1'
#
loop_
_entity.id
_entity.type
_entity.pdbx_description
1 polymer ?
#
loop_
_entity_poly.entity_id
_entity_poly.type
_entity_poly.pdbx_seq_one_letter_code
_entity_poly.pdbx_strand_id
1 'polypeptide(L)'
;DLLSAALLDWSSAGGGLEASLASSLPFGLSGKVDMTVDELVVDPTLVLADAPVSLASDVAGIHFAMSGRDETKREVKLTLLSGEGEAGRSVSGHLEIPMDLSKQLQTLDLQPVITGEGRIVLDFEGEGRSGAGVLAALSGSGSYQFKDVTLAGVSLASFSQALREAKDSASLTDAFMALAQGSTRVGTAAGAIAIEDGSITFEPASAKTDDGDVEVKVGADLGSGLVNIVADMKLKVQANQPALSVSFLGPPTAMVRSDDTSEVMSRIGYEIMQRDVAELERLQQEQERMAAEEDKLRQEDEERLLAYYAQRDELALRRRELNLHGEMRLAAAEALRRDLEEARPLQTRINTFELRQRKRERQYWRQMTRLETERREAIDKMFKEFQVPYIVVPPQSGDAN
;
A
#
# COMPACT_ATOMS: atom_id res chain seq x y z
N ASP A 1 37.49 47.36 13.91
CA ASP A 1 38.11 46.04 13.77
C ASP A 1 39.42 46.02 14.53
N LEU A 2 39.49 45.27 15.63
CA LEU A 2 40.70 45.14 16.46
C LEU A 2 41.64 44.04 15.95
N LEU A 3 41.13 43.02 15.25
CA LEU A 3 41.93 41.92 14.71
C LEU A 3 42.70 42.39 13.47
N SER A 4 42.06 43.16 12.59
CA SER A 4 42.75 43.77 11.45
C SER A 4 43.84 44.75 11.90
N ALA A 5 43.60 45.53 12.97
CA ALA A 5 44.65 46.35 13.57
C ALA A 5 45.77 45.49 14.19
N ALA A 6 45.45 44.40 14.89
CA ALA A 6 46.47 43.55 15.50
C ALA A 6 47.33 42.77 14.48
N LEU A 7 46.75 42.35 13.35
CA LEU A 7 47.32 41.29 12.50
C LEU A 7 47.51 41.62 11.02
N LEU A 8 46.89 42.67 10.46
CA LEU A 8 47.06 43.03 9.03
C LEU A 8 48.05 44.19 8.84
N ASP A 9 48.75 44.21 7.70
CA ASP A 9 49.66 45.27 7.33
C ASP A 9 48.92 46.61 7.16
N TRP A 10 49.26 47.55 8.04
CA TRP A 10 48.70 48.89 8.17
C TRP A 10 49.00 49.80 6.97
N SER A 11 49.92 49.40 6.09
CA SER A 11 50.23 50.10 4.84
C SER A 11 49.28 49.73 3.68
N SER A 12 48.52 48.63 3.82
CA SER A 12 47.60 48.15 2.79
C SER A 12 46.26 48.89 2.84
N ALA A 13 45.77 49.36 1.68
CA ALA A 13 44.60 50.23 1.59
C ALA A 13 43.24 49.51 1.73
N GLY A 14 43.22 48.30 2.31
CA GLY A 14 41.99 47.52 2.53
C GLY A 14 42.24 46.36 3.49
N GLY A 15 41.61 46.42 4.67
CA GLY A 15 41.68 45.38 5.70
C GLY A 15 40.82 44.16 5.36
N GLY A 16 41.19 43.45 4.29
CA GLY A 16 40.60 42.17 3.91
C GLY A 16 41.53 41.00 4.21
N LEU A 17 41.03 39.77 4.16
CA LEU A 17 41.83 38.55 4.39
C LEU A 17 42.99 38.39 3.39
N GLU A 18 42.92 39.02 2.21
CA GLU A 18 44.00 39.06 1.22
C GLU A 18 45.16 40.01 1.58
N ALA A 19 44.99 40.90 2.56
CA ALA A 19 46.06 41.77 3.00
C ALA A 19 47.20 40.96 3.65
N SER A 20 48.43 41.45 3.49
CA SER A 20 49.60 40.83 4.12
C SER A 20 49.48 40.90 5.64
N LEU A 21 49.98 39.88 6.35
CA LEU A 21 50.00 39.88 7.82
C LEU A 21 51.10 40.80 8.35
N ALA A 22 50.78 41.58 9.39
CA ALA A 22 51.68 42.56 10.00
C ALA A 22 52.93 41.90 10.58
N SER A 23 54.12 42.39 10.22
CA SER A 23 55.38 41.90 10.77
C SER A 23 55.64 42.36 12.22
N SER A 24 55.07 43.51 12.59
CA SER A 24 55.21 44.18 13.89
C SER A 24 54.04 45.13 14.13
N LEU A 25 53.90 45.67 15.35
CA LEU A 25 52.93 46.73 15.65
C LEU A 25 53.27 48.04 14.91
N PRO A 26 52.31 48.97 14.78
CA PRO A 26 52.53 50.29 14.18
C PRO A 26 53.80 50.97 14.61
N PHE A 27 54.46 51.64 13.67
CA PHE A 27 55.65 52.44 13.92
C PHE A 27 56.84 51.66 14.52
N GLY A 28 56.83 50.32 14.46
CA GLY A 28 57.84 49.46 15.06
C GLY A 28 57.76 49.39 16.59
N LEU A 29 56.58 49.63 17.16
CA LEU A 29 56.37 49.56 18.60
C LEU A 29 56.57 48.12 19.12
N SER A 30 57.34 47.98 20.20
CA SER A 30 57.40 46.77 21.02
C SER A 30 56.91 47.11 22.43
N GLY A 31 56.17 46.19 23.05
CA GLY A 31 55.47 46.43 24.31
C GLY A 31 54.10 45.79 24.36
N LYS A 32 53.32 46.13 25.40
CA LYS A 32 52.00 45.57 25.69
C LYS A 32 50.97 46.69 25.85
N VAL A 33 49.83 46.51 25.21
CA VAL A 33 48.62 47.35 25.31
C VAL A 33 47.51 46.48 25.89
N ASP A 34 47.13 46.76 27.13
CA ASP A 34 45.94 46.21 27.76
C ASP A 34 44.80 47.24 27.67
N MET A 35 43.62 46.80 27.25
CA MET A 35 42.39 47.59 27.28
C MET A 35 41.22 46.73 27.75
N THR A 36 40.22 47.35 28.36
CA THR A 36 38.93 46.72 28.67
C THR A 36 37.88 47.48 27.89
N VAL A 37 37.04 46.75 27.16
CA VAL A 37 35.99 47.33 26.32
C VAL A 37 34.64 46.95 26.94
N ASP A 38 33.82 47.95 27.23
CA ASP A 38 32.50 47.76 27.84
C ASP A 38 31.61 46.81 26.99
N GLU A 39 31.69 46.97 25.66
CA GLU A 39 30.98 46.17 24.67
C GLU A 39 31.87 45.90 23.44
N LEU A 40 32.12 44.62 23.14
CA LEU A 40 32.90 44.16 21.99
C LEU A 40 32.04 43.27 21.08
N VAL A 41 31.60 43.82 19.95
CA VAL A 41 30.93 43.08 18.88
C VAL A 41 31.98 42.31 18.07
N VAL A 42 31.94 40.97 18.13
CA VAL A 42 32.82 40.09 17.35
C VAL A 42 32.16 39.72 16.02
N ASP A 43 30.89 39.33 16.07
CA ASP A 43 30.01 39.13 14.93
C ASP A 43 28.57 39.54 15.31
N PRO A 44 27.61 39.66 14.37
CA PRO A 44 26.24 40.08 14.66
C PRO A 44 25.47 39.23 15.69
N THR A 45 25.95 38.03 15.99
CA THR A 45 25.36 37.07 16.93
C THR A 45 26.21 36.88 18.20
N LEU A 46 27.43 37.44 18.25
CA LEU A 46 28.33 37.40 19.41
C LEU A 46 28.80 38.80 19.83
N VAL A 47 28.15 39.32 20.87
CA VAL A 47 28.52 40.55 21.56
C VAL A 47 29.04 40.19 22.95
N LEU A 48 30.23 40.70 23.31
CA LEU A 48 30.88 40.45 24.59
C LEU A 48 30.82 41.70 25.48
N ALA A 49 30.36 41.53 26.71
CA ALA A 49 30.42 42.58 27.74
C ALA A 49 31.72 42.48 28.56
N ASP A 50 32.18 43.65 29.05
CA ASP A 50 33.35 43.80 29.93
C ASP A 50 34.61 43.05 29.43
N ALA A 51 34.90 43.15 28.12
CA ALA A 51 35.88 42.32 27.45
C ALA A 51 37.33 42.86 27.59
N PRO A 52 38.22 42.25 28.39
CA PRO A 52 39.64 42.55 28.35
C PRO A 52 40.27 42.05 27.03
N VAL A 53 40.99 42.97 26.38
CA VAL A 53 41.79 42.73 25.18
C VAL A 53 43.24 43.14 25.46
N SER A 54 44.16 42.22 25.22
CA SER A 54 45.61 42.39 25.38
C SER A 54 46.28 42.19 24.03
N LEU A 55 47.00 43.21 23.57
CA LEU A 55 47.86 43.14 22.39
C LEU A 55 49.31 43.40 22.82
N ALA A 56 50.19 42.43 22.63
CA ALA A 56 51.62 42.57 22.90
C ALA A 56 52.44 42.26 21.66
N SER A 57 53.60 42.90 21.53
CA SER A 57 54.61 42.49 20.56
C SER A 57 56.01 42.55 21.16
N ASP A 58 56.75 41.48 20.93
CA ASP A 58 58.11 41.24 21.38
C ASP A 58 58.92 40.51 20.29
N VAL A 59 60.01 39.84 20.67
CA VAL A 59 60.89 39.12 19.73
C VAL A 59 60.28 37.79 19.25
N ALA A 60 59.32 37.21 19.98
CA ALA A 60 58.62 35.99 19.57
C ALA A 60 57.50 36.29 18.57
N GLY A 61 56.92 37.49 18.61
CA GLY A 61 56.03 37.99 17.57
C GLY A 61 54.98 38.97 18.06
N ILE A 62 53.74 38.80 17.58
CA ILE A 62 52.55 39.54 18.00
C ILE A 62 51.64 38.56 18.74
N HIS A 63 51.40 38.83 20.02
CA HIS A 63 50.47 38.10 20.87
C HIS A 63 49.18 38.91 20.99
N PHE A 64 48.05 38.32 20.61
CA PHE A 64 46.73 38.88 20.81
C PHE A 64 45.93 37.96 21.75
N ALA A 65 45.27 38.53 22.75
CA ALA A 65 44.37 37.79 23.62
C ALA A 65 43.11 38.62 23.86
N MET A 66 41.94 38.02 23.67
CA MET A 66 40.66 38.54 24.13
C MET A 66 40.00 37.53 25.07
N SER A 67 39.26 38.03 26.04
CA SER A 67 38.22 37.25 26.72
C SER A 67 37.05 38.16 27.06
N GLY A 68 35.90 37.58 27.37
CA GLY A 68 34.69 38.33 27.69
C GLY A 68 33.54 37.38 28.00
N ARG A 69 32.33 37.95 28.16
CA ARG A 69 31.12 37.16 28.37
C ARG A 69 30.02 37.59 27.41
N ASP A 70 29.33 36.61 26.84
CA ASP A 70 28.17 36.86 26.00
C ASP A 70 26.94 37.34 26.81
N GLU A 71 25.85 37.68 26.12
CA GLU A 71 24.57 38.09 26.72
C GLU A 71 24.05 37.10 27.80
N THR A 72 24.36 35.82 27.64
CA THR A 72 23.96 34.72 28.54
C THR A 72 24.99 34.43 29.64
N LYS A 73 26.05 35.24 29.72
CA LYS A 73 27.18 35.16 30.66
C LYS A 73 28.10 33.96 30.45
N ARG A 74 28.06 33.32 29.27
CA ARG A 74 29.00 32.27 28.89
C ARG A 74 30.34 32.93 28.51
N GLU A 75 31.44 32.32 28.93
CA GLU A 75 32.79 32.85 28.71
C GLU A 75 33.26 32.60 27.28
N VAL A 76 33.85 33.63 26.67
CA VAL A 76 34.59 33.56 25.40
C VAL A 76 36.05 33.83 25.69
N LYS A 77 36.93 33.08 25.03
CA LYS A 77 38.37 33.28 25.11
C LYS A 77 39.01 32.96 23.76
N LEU A 78 39.84 33.88 23.26
CA LEU A 78 40.65 33.67 22.08
C LEU A 78 42.06 34.20 22.35
N THR A 79 43.06 33.33 22.19
CA THR A 79 44.47 33.72 22.18
C THR A 79 45.09 33.37 20.84
N LEU A 80 45.81 34.31 20.24
CA LEU A 80 46.53 34.18 18.99
C LEU A 80 47.99 34.59 19.20
N LEU A 81 48.90 33.86 18.55
CA LEU A 81 50.32 34.19 18.45
C LEU A 81 50.69 34.18 16.97
N SER A 82 51.14 35.31 16.44
CA SER A 82 51.67 35.42 15.09
C SER A 82 53.18 35.70 15.13
N GLY A 83 53.98 34.82 14.54
CA GLY A 83 55.45 34.89 14.48
C GLY A 83 56.00 34.85 13.05
N GLU A 84 57.32 34.74 12.93
CA GLU A 84 58.00 34.43 11.65
C GLU A 84 57.79 32.96 11.27
N GLY A 85 57.76 32.65 9.97
CA GLY A 85 57.69 31.28 9.44
C GLY A 85 58.45 31.14 8.11
N GLU A 86 58.48 29.93 7.54
CA GLU A 86 59.23 29.64 6.30
C GLU A 86 58.52 30.10 5.02
N ALA A 87 57.19 30.00 4.97
CA ALA A 87 56.34 30.38 3.84
C ALA A 87 55.75 31.79 3.97
N GLY A 88 55.68 32.35 5.18
CA GLY A 88 55.18 33.69 5.49
C GLY A 88 55.24 34.02 6.98
N ARG A 89 54.06 34.15 7.60
CA ARG A 89 53.92 34.26 9.06
C ARG A 89 53.21 33.03 9.60
N SER A 90 53.80 32.40 10.60
CA SER A 90 53.13 31.39 11.41
C SER A 90 52.09 32.08 12.30
N VAL A 91 50.91 31.48 12.40
CA VAL A 91 49.83 31.89 13.32
C VAL A 91 49.36 30.65 14.07
N SER A 92 49.47 30.67 15.38
CA SER A 92 48.88 29.65 16.27
C SER A 92 47.84 30.28 17.19
N GLY A 93 46.90 29.48 17.67
CA GLY A 93 45.84 29.98 18.52
C GLY A 93 45.06 28.93 19.28
N HIS A 94 44.35 29.42 20.30
CA HIS A 94 43.39 28.68 21.09
C HIS A 94 42.09 29.48 21.16
N LEU A 95 40.97 28.86 20.80
CA LEU A 95 39.63 29.44 20.80
C LEU A 95 38.71 28.60 21.68
N GLU A 96 38.08 29.23 22.67
CA GLU A 96 36.96 28.69 23.44
C GLU A 96 35.77 29.63 23.25
N ILE A 97 34.75 29.14 22.54
CA ILE A 97 33.58 29.94 22.13
C ILE A 97 32.28 29.19 22.47
N PRO A 98 31.34 29.80 23.21
CA PRO A 98 30.00 29.29 23.37
C PRO A 98 29.20 29.61 22.10
N MET A 99 28.35 28.67 21.67
CA MET A 99 27.59 28.80 20.44
C MET A 99 26.12 28.44 20.66
N ASP A 100 25.26 29.23 20.04
CA ASP A 100 23.85 28.96 19.84
C ASP A 100 23.66 28.64 18.35
N LEU A 101 23.45 27.36 18.04
CA LEU A 101 23.34 26.89 16.66
C LEU A 101 22.14 27.51 15.95
N SER A 102 21.09 27.91 16.69
CA SER A 102 19.88 28.51 16.09
C SER A 102 20.11 29.91 15.53
N LYS A 103 21.12 30.63 16.04
CA LYS A 103 21.57 31.93 15.54
C LYS A 103 22.64 31.79 14.46
N GLN A 104 23.51 30.79 14.58
CA GLN A 104 24.69 30.60 13.73
C GLN A 104 24.40 29.84 12.42
N LEU A 105 23.44 28.90 12.43
CA LEU A 105 23.14 28.02 11.29
C LEU A 105 21.71 28.26 10.81
N GLN A 106 21.55 29.17 9.85
CA GLN A 106 20.26 29.64 9.34
C GLN A 106 20.17 29.55 7.81
N THR A 107 18.95 29.37 7.31
CA THR A 107 18.62 29.56 5.89
C THR A 107 18.48 31.06 5.56
N LEU A 108 18.40 31.39 4.28
CA LEU A 108 18.11 32.76 3.81
C LEU A 108 16.81 33.36 4.39
N ASP A 109 15.84 32.53 4.77
CA ASP A 109 14.57 32.92 5.41
C ASP A 109 14.67 33.02 6.94
N LEU A 110 15.90 33.09 7.47
CA LEU A 110 16.25 33.14 8.90
C LEU A 110 15.70 31.96 9.72
N GLN A 111 15.43 30.83 9.07
CA GLN A 111 15.00 29.61 9.76
C GLN A 111 16.25 28.85 10.22
N PRO A 112 16.32 28.41 11.48
CA PRO A 112 17.45 27.62 11.95
C PRO A 112 17.47 26.26 11.25
N VAL A 113 18.66 25.80 10.84
CA VAL A 113 18.88 24.45 10.29
C VAL A 113 19.11 23.45 11.42
N ILE A 114 19.95 23.82 12.39
CA ILE A 114 20.15 23.10 13.64
C ILE A 114 19.90 24.07 14.78
N THR A 115 19.22 23.61 15.82
CA THR A 115 19.11 24.31 17.10
C THR A 115 19.87 23.53 18.17
N GLY A 116 20.36 24.21 19.21
CA GLY A 116 21.13 23.63 20.30
C GLY A 116 22.15 24.62 20.84
N GLU A 117 22.46 24.51 22.13
CA GLU A 117 23.44 25.38 22.81
C GLU A 117 24.65 24.59 23.25
N GLY A 118 25.84 25.18 23.13
CA GLY A 118 27.06 24.46 23.43
C GLY A 118 28.32 25.31 23.45
N ARG A 119 29.45 24.62 23.32
CA ARG A 119 30.80 25.19 23.24
C ARG A 119 31.61 24.47 22.17
N ILE A 120 32.46 25.23 21.50
CA ILE A 120 33.57 24.73 20.69
C ILE A 120 34.87 25.15 21.38
N VAL A 121 35.83 24.22 21.44
CA VAL A 121 37.21 24.46 21.84
C VAL A 121 38.11 24.01 20.71
N LEU A 122 39.00 24.88 20.22
CA LEU A 122 39.96 24.59 19.15
C LEU A 122 41.36 25.04 19.56
N ASP A 123 42.35 24.20 19.24
CA ASP A 123 43.76 24.53 19.21
C ASP A 123 44.22 24.39 17.75
N PHE A 124 44.83 25.43 17.20
CA PHE A 124 45.18 25.48 15.77
C PHE A 124 46.51 26.18 15.49
N GLU A 125 47.11 25.80 14.36
CA GLU A 125 48.27 26.46 13.76
C GLU A 125 48.15 26.48 12.24
N GLY A 126 48.59 27.56 11.60
CA GLY A 126 48.62 27.69 10.15
C GLY A 126 49.69 28.68 9.74
N GLU A 127 50.09 28.63 8.47
CA GLU A 127 51.12 29.53 7.94
C GLU A 127 50.70 30.13 6.59
N GLY A 128 50.89 31.44 6.44
CA GLY A 128 50.54 32.13 5.21
C GLY A 128 51.11 33.53 5.12
N ARG A 129 51.02 34.11 3.92
CA ARG A 129 51.43 35.50 3.66
C ARG A 129 50.31 36.51 3.94
N SER A 130 49.07 36.04 3.88
CA SER A 130 47.83 36.79 4.13
C SER A 130 46.94 36.01 5.10
N GLY A 131 45.90 36.66 5.63
CA GLY A 131 44.91 36.00 6.49
C GLY A 131 44.20 34.83 5.78
N ALA A 132 43.83 35.00 4.50
CA ALA A 132 43.25 33.94 3.68
C ALA A 132 44.22 32.76 3.50
N GLY A 133 45.51 33.04 3.29
CA GLY A 133 46.54 32.01 3.20
C GLY A 133 46.71 31.22 4.50
N VAL A 134 46.68 31.88 5.66
CA VAL A 134 46.72 31.21 6.96
C VAL A 134 45.48 30.35 7.18
N LEU A 135 44.28 30.83 6.84
CA LEU A 135 43.03 30.06 6.98
C LEU A 135 43.00 28.84 6.07
N ALA A 136 43.50 28.94 4.84
CA ALA A 136 43.58 27.83 3.88
C ALA A 136 44.68 26.82 4.20
N ALA A 137 45.69 27.19 5.01
CA ALA A 137 46.76 26.31 5.49
C ALA A 137 46.59 25.97 6.98
N LEU A 138 45.39 26.15 7.54
CA LEU A 138 45.13 25.97 8.96
C LEU A 138 44.98 24.49 9.28
N SER A 139 45.69 24.05 10.32
CA SER A 139 45.67 22.71 10.85
C SER A 139 45.42 22.76 12.36
N GLY A 140 44.92 21.68 12.96
CA GLY A 140 44.61 21.69 14.38
C GLY A 140 43.65 20.61 14.82
N SER A 141 43.22 20.72 16.07
CA SER A 141 42.28 19.80 16.67
C SER A 141 41.46 20.49 17.76
N GLY A 142 40.40 19.84 18.22
CA GLY A 142 39.59 20.38 19.28
C GLY A 142 38.46 19.46 19.69
N SER A 143 37.46 20.05 20.33
CA SER A 143 36.27 19.34 20.77
C SER A 143 35.05 20.25 20.73
N TYR A 144 33.89 19.64 20.54
CA TYR A 144 32.61 20.31 20.69
C TYR A 144 31.75 19.63 21.74
N GLN A 145 30.84 20.40 22.34
CA GLN A 145 29.76 19.84 23.15
C GLN A 145 28.52 20.74 23.03
N PHE A 146 27.44 20.18 22.47
CA PHE A 146 26.13 20.79 22.31
C PHE A 146 25.06 19.99 23.05
N LYS A 147 24.09 20.71 23.63
CA LYS A 147 22.92 20.17 24.33
C LYS A 147 21.66 20.49 23.54
N ASP A 148 20.68 19.60 23.70
CA ASP A 148 19.34 19.71 23.10
C ASP A 148 19.33 19.94 21.58
N VAL A 149 20.37 19.40 20.92
CA VAL A 149 20.56 19.44 19.47
C VAL A 149 19.32 18.88 18.79
N THR A 150 18.73 19.69 17.92
CA THR A 150 17.54 19.35 17.16
C THR A 150 17.70 19.84 15.73
N LEU A 151 17.62 18.90 14.79
CA LEU A 151 17.69 19.16 13.36
C LEU A 151 16.31 19.61 12.87
N ALA A 152 16.23 20.81 12.30
CA ALA A 152 15.01 21.37 11.75
C ALA A 152 14.85 21.02 10.27
N GLY A 153 13.63 21.09 9.77
CA GLY A 153 13.29 20.66 8.41
C GLY A 153 13.35 19.15 8.18
N VAL A 154 13.52 18.34 9.23
CA VAL A 154 13.66 16.87 9.12
C VAL A 154 12.82 16.22 10.21
N SER A 155 11.68 15.62 9.85
CA SER A 155 10.83 14.88 10.78
C SER A 155 10.73 13.41 10.41
N LEU A 156 11.53 12.57 11.08
CA LEU A 156 11.45 11.12 10.90
C LEU A 156 10.07 10.55 11.27
N ALA A 157 9.43 11.07 12.32
CA ALA A 157 8.12 10.60 12.77
C ALA A 157 7.02 10.91 11.75
N SER A 158 6.93 12.16 11.27
CA SER A 158 5.95 12.56 10.26
C SER A 158 6.16 11.83 8.94
N PHE A 159 7.42 11.69 8.48
CA PHE A 159 7.75 10.91 7.30
C PHE A 159 7.36 9.44 7.46
N SER A 160 7.70 8.82 8.60
CA SER A 160 7.43 7.41 8.87
C SER A 160 5.94 7.12 9.07
N GLN A 161 5.13 8.09 9.50
CA GLN A 161 3.68 7.98 9.48
C GLN A 161 3.14 8.09 8.05
N ALA A 162 3.46 9.17 7.33
CA ALA A 162 2.98 9.39 5.97
C ALA A 162 3.36 8.23 5.02
N LEU A 163 4.57 7.69 5.14
CA LEU A 163 5.03 6.54 4.37
C LEU A 163 4.25 5.24 4.67
N ARG A 164 3.71 5.07 5.89
CA ARG A 164 2.82 3.93 6.20
C ARG A 164 1.42 4.08 5.60
N GLU A 165 1.01 5.33 5.37
CA GLU A 165 -0.30 5.68 4.80
C GLU A 165 -0.25 5.80 3.25
N ALA A 166 0.94 5.95 2.68
CA ALA A 166 1.18 6.08 1.25
C ALA A 166 0.76 4.83 0.45
N LYS A 167 0.12 5.08 -0.70
CA LYS A 167 -0.42 4.07 -1.62
C LYS A 167 -0.10 4.33 -3.08
N ASP A 168 0.38 5.52 -3.40
CA ASP A 168 0.63 5.99 -4.76
C ASP A 168 1.80 7.00 -4.77
N SER A 169 2.19 7.48 -5.95
CA SER A 169 3.28 8.45 -6.10
C SER A 169 2.96 9.85 -5.56
N ALA A 170 1.67 10.22 -5.45
CA ALA A 170 1.25 11.49 -4.88
C ALA A 170 1.47 11.49 -3.36
N SER A 171 0.95 10.46 -2.66
CA SER A 171 1.13 10.27 -1.22
C SER A 171 2.59 10.01 -0.82
N LEU A 172 3.43 9.47 -1.73
CA LEU A 172 4.89 9.46 -1.54
C LEU A 172 5.48 10.88 -1.52
N THR A 173 5.01 11.75 -2.41
CA THR A 173 5.43 13.17 -2.47
C THR A 173 4.99 13.92 -1.21
N ASP A 174 3.77 13.67 -0.75
CA ASP A 174 3.25 14.19 0.52
C ASP A 174 4.09 13.71 1.72
N ALA A 175 4.58 12.47 1.70
CA ALA A 175 5.50 11.97 2.73
C ALA A 175 6.81 12.77 2.76
N PHE A 176 7.46 13.01 1.60
CA PHE A 176 8.66 13.86 1.54
C PHE A 176 8.38 15.31 1.97
N MET A 177 7.19 15.86 1.67
CA MET A 177 6.78 17.15 2.24
C MET A 177 6.63 17.09 3.77
N ALA A 178 6.11 16.00 4.33
CA ALA A 178 5.97 15.80 5.77
C ALA A 178 7.33 15.65 6.49
N LEU A 179 8.35 15.09 5.83
CA LEU A 179 9.75 15.14 6.30
C LEU A 179 10.21 16.59 6.46
N ALA A 180 9.94 17.41 5.45
CA ALA A 180 10.44 18.78 5.35
C ALA A 180 9.84 19.77 6.38
N GLN A 181 8.70 19.45 6.99
CA GLN A 181 7.90 20.40 7.78
C GLN A 181 8.08 20.31 9.31
N GLY A 182 8.92 19.40 9.82
CA GLY A 182 9.12 19.23 11.27
C GLY A 182 10.58 19.18 11.69
N SER A 183 10.85 18.56 12.83
CA SER A 183 12.19 18.50 13.41
C SER A 183 12.46 17.16 14.11
N THR A 184 13.72 16.75 14.17
CA THR A 184 14.17 15.51 14.82
C THR A 184 15.20 15.84 15.89
N ARG A 185 14.92 15.44 17.13
CA ARG A 185 15.83 15.66 18.27
C ARG A 185 16.99 14.67 18.19
N VAL A 186 18.20 15.21 18.10
CA VAL A 186 19.47 14.47 18.17
C VAL A 186 19.90 14.28 19.63
N GLY A 187 19.66 15.28 20.48
CA GLY A 187 19.91 15.20 21.93
C GLY A 187 21.21 15.89 22.33
N THR A 188 22.12 15.20 23.00
CA THR A 188 23.45 15.75 23.31
C THR A 188 24.44 15.28 22.26
N ALA A 189 25.14 16.21 21.62
CA ALA A 189 26.19 15.91 20.67
C ALA A 189 27.54 16.38 21.24
N ALA A 190 28.53 15.51 21.28
CA ALA A 190 29.88 15.86 21.69
C ALA A 190 30.87 14.93 20.99
N GLY A 191 32.03 15.46 20.63
CA GLY A 191 33.05 14.71 19.90
C GLY A 191 34.28 15.55 19.59
N ALA A 192 35.23 14.94 18.89
CA ALA A 192 36.42 15.61 18.39
C ALA A 192 36.11 16.56 17.23
N ILE A 193 36.99 17.54 17.05
CA ILE A 193 37.11 18.36 15.85
C ILE A 193 38.52 18.13 15.31
N ALA A 194 38.67 17.95 14.00
CA ALA A 194 39.95 17.97 13.31
C ALA A 194 39.96 19.13 12.30
N ILE A 195 41.12 19.77 12.13
CA ILE A 195 41.34 20.78 11.09
C ILE A 195 42.55 20.35 10.26
N GLU A 196 42.37 20.28 8.95
CA GLU A 196 43.38 19.84 7.98
C GLU A 196 43.23 20.68 6.70
N ASP A 197 44.30 21.33 6.24
CA ASP A 197 44.32 22.20 5.04
C ASP A 197 43.14 23.19 4.95
N GLY A 198 42.84 23.86 6.07
CA GLY A 198 41.73 24.83 6.17
C GLY A 198 40.32 24.22 6.21
N SER A 199 40.20 22.89 6.17
CA SER A 199 38.94 22.16 6.30
C SER A 199 38.74 21.69 7.75
N ILE A 200 37.67 22.16 8.38
CA ILE A 200 37.20 21.66 9.68
C ILE A 200 36.28 20.46 9.45
N THR A 201 36.52 19.37 10.18
CA THR A 201 35.61 18.22 10.26
C THR A 201 35.23 17.94 11.72
N PHE A 202 33.93 17.70 11.94
CA PHE A 202 33.39 17.33 13.25
C PHE A 202 33.11 15.83 13.29
N GLU A 203 33.44 15.17 14.40
CA GLU A 203 33.05 13.78 14.65
C GLU A 203 31.51 13.64 14.55
N PRO A 204 30.95 12.63 13.84
CA PRO A 204 29.52 12.56 13.57
C PRO A 204 28.66 12.41 14.84
N ALA A 205 27.62 13.23 14.95
CA ALA A 205 26.65 13.14 16.03
C ALA A 205 25.53 12.16 15.66
N SER A 206 25.34 11.08 16.41
CA SER A 206 24.30 10.07 16.12
C SER A 206 23.20 10.01 17.18
N ALA A 207 21.97 9.78 16.73
CA ALA A 207 20.79 9.64 17.57
C ALA A 207 19.93 8.46 17.13
N LYS A 208 19.37 7.74 18.11
CA LYS A 208 18.43 6.65 17.87
C LYS A 208 17.03 7.11 18.29
N THR A 209 16.12 7.17 17.34
CA THR A 209 14.70 7.46 17.57
C THR A 209 13.88 6.17 17.41
N ASP A 210 12.59 6.21 17.74
CA ASP A 210 11.71 5.06 17.52
C ASP A 210 11.50 4.78 16.02
N ASP A 211 11.43 5.83 15.19
CA ASP A 211 11.19 5.76 13.75
C ASP A 211 12.45 5.48 12.91
N GLY A 212 13.65 5.79 13.41
CA GLY A 212 14.89 5.61 12.67
C GLY A 212 16.16 5.85 13.49
N ASP A 213 17.32 5.73 12.84
CA ASP A 213 18.59 6.23 13.35
C ASP A 213 19.02 7.42 12.47
N VAL A 214 19.59 8.46 13.09
CA VAL A 214 20.11 9.67 12.41
C VAL A 214 21.61 9.79 12.72
N GLU A 215 22.40 10.13 11.72
CA GLU A 215 23.80 10.53 11.84
C GLU A 215 23.99 11.91 11.18
N VAL A 216 24.42 12.90 11.96
CA VAL A 216 24.67 14.27 11.48
C VAL A 216 26.18 14.48 11.38
N LYS A 217 26.65 14.74 10.16
CA LYS A 217 28.04 15.06 9.81
C LYS A 217 28.12 16.56 9.54
N VAL A 218 29.12 17.22 10.10
CA VAL A 218 29.37 18.66 9.88
C VAL A 218 30.81 18.84 9.41
N GLY A 219 30.98 19.64 8.37
CA GLY A 219 32.28 20.13 7.92
C GLY A 219 32.18 21.59 7.51
N ALA A 220 33.32 22.30 7.51
CA ALA A 220 33.40 23.67 7.06
C ALA A 220 34.74 23.94 6.37
N ASP A 221 34.72 24.69 5.28
CA ASP A 221 35.90 25.20 4.59
C ASP A 221 36.14 26.65 5.04
N LEU A 222 37.26 26.88 5.73
CA LEU A 222 37.63 28.19 6.27
C LEU A 222 38.12 29.16 5.19
N GLY A 223 38.59 28.66 4.05
CA GLY A 223 39.03 29.47 2.91
C GLY A 223 37.86 30.03 2.11
N SER A 224 36.79 29.23 1.91
CA SER A 224 35.58 29.68 1.22
C SER A 224 34.47 30.19 2.15
N GLY A 225 34.55 29.93 3.46
CA GLY A 225 33.52 30.30 4.43
C GLY A 225 32.24 29.47 4.32
N LEU A 226 32.30 28.29 3.69
CA LEU A 226 31.16 27.42 3.46
C LEU A 226 31.08 26.32 4.52
N VAL A 227 29.88 26.10 5.03
CA VAL A 227 29.53 24.99 5.93
C VAL A 227 28.73 23.95 5.15
N ASN A 228 29.02 22.68 5.38
CA ASN A 228 28.27 21.53 4.89
C ASN A 228 27.76 20.71 6.08
N ILE A 229 26.46 20.46 6.12
CA ILE A 229 25.78 19.64 7.12
C ILE A 229 25.08 18.53 6.37
N VAL A 230 25.40 17.27 6.66
CA VAL A 230 24.77 16.09 6.05
C VAL A 230 24.10 15.28 7.15
N ALA A 231 22.79 15.06 7.03
CA ALA A 231 22.00 14.24 7.93
C ALA A 231 21.60 12.95 7.22
N ASP A 232 22.36 11.88 7.50
CA ASP A 232 22.08 10.54 7.00
C ASP A 232 21.08 9.85 7.92
N MET A 233 20.04 9.28 7.33
CA MET A 233 18.90 8.72 8.05
C MET A 233 18.62 7.29 7.61
N LYS A 234 18.44 6.41 8.61
CA LYS A 234 18.10 5.00 8.41
C LYS A 234 16.77 4.68 9.08
N LEU A 235 15.74 4.50 8.28
CA LEU A 235 14.37 4.27 8.72
C LEU A 235 14.19 2.85 9.29
N LYS A 236 13.39 2.71 10.34
CA LYS A 236 13.02 1.42 10.97
C LYS A 236 11.67 0.87 10.48
N VAL A 237 10.92 1.66 9.71
CA VAL A 237 9.55 1.36 9.24
C VAL A 237 9.47 0.04 8.46
N GLN A 238 10.49 -0.28 7.66
CA GLN A 238 10.62 -1.54 6.92
C GLN A 238 12.08 -1.98 6.83
N ALA A 239 12.31 -3.29 6.75
CA ALA A 239 13.65 -3.85 6.60
C ALA A 239 14.27 -3.51 5.23
N ASN A 240 15.57 -3.23 5.21
CA ASN A 240 16.37 -2.94 4.01
C ASN A 240 15.92 -1.72 3.18
N GLN A 241 15.26 -0.72 3.77
CA GLN A 241 15.05 0.57 3.09
C GLN A 241 16.41 1.27 2.83
N PRO A 242 16.59 1.96 1.69
CA PRO A 242 17.79 2.73 1.39
C PRO A 242 17.97 3.87 2.39
N ALA A 243 19.21 4.34 2.53
CA ALA A 243 19.49 5.52 3.34
C ALA A 243 18.87 6.75 2.68
N LEU A 244 18.33 7.63 3.51
CA LEU A 244 17.83 8.94 3.09
C LEU A 244 18.84 9.98 3.59
N SER A 245 19.29 10.89 2.72
CA SER A 245 20.23 11.94 3.12
C SER A 245 19.67 13.32 2.82
N VAL A 246 19.72 14.20 3.82
CA VAL A 246 19.38 15.62 3.68
C VAL A 246 20.64 16.42 3.94
N SER A 247 21.01 17.27 2.99
CA SER A 247 22.20 18.10 3.05
C SER A 247 21.83 19.58 3.12
N PHE A 248 22.65 20.35 3.84
CA PHE A 248 22.59 21.81 3.87
C PHE A 248 23.98 22.35 3.58
N LEU A 249 24.10 23.17 2.54
CA LEU A 249 25.36 23.73 2.07
C LEU A 249 25.22 25.25 1.90
N GLY A 250 26.18 26.01 2.40
CA GLY A 250 26.24 27.46 2.19
C GLY A 250 27.03 28.19 3.27
N PRO A 251 27.01 29.54 3.26
CA PRO A 251 27.46 30.33 4.41
C PRO A 251 26.57 30.06 5.63
N PRO A 252 27.08 30.17 6.87
CA PRO A 252 26.35 29.82 8.10
C PRO A 252 24.94 30.42 8.20
N THR A 253 24.76 31.68 7.79
CA THR A 253 23.47 32.40 7.84
C THR A 253 22.70 32.40 6.51
N ALA A 254 23.09 31.56 5.55
CA ALA A 254 22.51 31.49 4.21
C ALA A 254 22.54 30.05 3.64
N MET A 255 22.31 29.07 4.52
CA MET A 255 22.36 27.64 4.18
C MET A 255 21.26 27.26 3.19
N VAL A 256 21.62 26.55 2.13
CA VAL A 256 20.68 26.00 1.12
C VAL A 256 20.52 24.51 1.34
N ARG A 257 19.27 24.06 1.42
CA ARG A 257 18.92 22.64 1.57
C ARG A 257 18.91 21.91 0.22
N SER A 258 19.40 20.68 0.21
CA SER A 258 19.33 19.73 -0.91
C SER A 258 19.07 18.31 -0.39
N ASP A 259 18.02 17.67 -0.91
CA ASP A 259 17.55 16.36 -0.46
C ASP A 259 17.89 15.29 -1.51
N ASP A 260 18.67 14.26 -1.14
CA ASP A 260 18.82 13.09 -2.02
C ASP A 260 17.74 12.05 -1.69
N THR A 261 16.66 12.14 -2.45
CA THR A 261 15.49 11.26 -2.37
C THR A 261 15.43 10.27 -3.54
N SER A 262 16.42 10.28 -4.43
CA SER A 262 16.34 9.66 -5.76
C SER A 262 16.23 8.13 -5.71
N GLU A 263 17.09 7.49 -4.93
CA GLU A 263 17.07 6.04 -4.70
C GLU A 263 15.82 5.60 -3.93
N VAL A 264 15.43 6.38 -2.92
CA VAL A 264 14.26 6.14 -2.07
C VAL A 264 12.97 6.18 -2.90
N MET A 265 12.79 7.21 -3.73
CA MET A 265 11.66 7.33 -4.65
C MET A 265 11.61 6.18 -5.65
N SER A 266 12.75 5.82 -6.24
CA SER A 266 12.83 4.76 -7.26
C SER A 266 12.42 3.40 -6.70
N ARG A 267 12.87 3.07 -5.48
CA ARG A 267 12.54 1.78 -4.86
C ARG A 267 11.11 1.71 -4.34
N ILE A 268 10.66 2.73 -3.60
CA ILE A 268 9.30 2.69 -3.03
C ILE A 268 8.26 2.80 -4.14
N GLY A 269 8.52 3.58 -5.20
CA GLY A 269 7.68 3.59 -6.40
C GLY A 269 7.57 2.21 -7.06
N TYR A 270 8.66 1.43 -7.11
CA TYR A 270 8.63 0.05 -7.60
C TYR A 270 7.84 -0.90 -6.69
N GLU A 271 7.99 -0.80 -5.37
CA GLU A 271 7.23 -1.61 -4.40
C GLU A 271 5.71 -1.31 -4.45
N ILE A 272 5.32 -0.04 -4.66
CA ILE A 272 3.93 0.36 -4.91
C ILE A 272 3.42 -0.25 -6.21
N MET A 273 4.16 -0.10 -7.33
CA MET A 273 3.76 -0.69 -8.62
C MET A 273 3.61 -2.22 -8.57
N GLN A 274 4.48 -2.92 -7.85
CA GLN A 274 4.34 -4.38 -7.65
C GLN A 274 3.04 -4.73 -6.91
N ARG A 275 2.67 -3.93 -5.90
CA ARG A 275 1.44 -4.12 -5.13
C ARG A 275 0.20 -3.86 -5.98
N ASP A 276 0.19 -2.79 -6.77
CA ASP A 276 -0.90 -2.45 -7.67
C ASP A 276 -1.10 -3.54 -8.74
N VAL A 277 -0.01 -4.06 -9.31
CA VAL A 277 -0.07 -5.19 -10.25
C VAL A 277 -0.66 -6.44 -9.59
N ALA A 278 -0.22 -6.79 -8.37
CA ALA A 278 -0.77 -7.94 -7.65
C ALA A 278 -2.25 -7.77 -7.26
N GLU A 279 -2.69 -6.55 -6.96
CA GLU A 279 -4.11 -6.24 -6.69
C GLU A 279 -4.95 -6.29 -7.97
N LEU A 280 -4.43 -5.80 -9.10
CA LEU A 280 -5.06 -5.92 -10.42
C LEU A 280 -5.15 -7.36 -10.90
N GLU A 281 -4.09 -8.17 -10.75
CA GLU A 281 -4.09 -9.61 -11.07
C GLU A 281 -5.15 -10.34 -10.24
N ARG A 282 -5.27 -10.02 -8.95
CA ARG A 282 -6.32 -10.58 -8.08
C ARG A 282 -7.72 -10.18 -8.53
N LEU A 283 -7.94 -8.89 -8.86
CA LEU A 283 -9.24 -8.42 -9.36
C LEU A 283 -9.59 -9.05 -10.71
N GLN A 284 -8.61 -9.29 -11.58
CA GLN A 284 -8.81 -10.04 -12.82
C GLN A 284 -9.21 -11.49 -12.55
N GLN A 285 -8.52 -12.19 -11.63
CA GLN A 285 -8.90 -13.57 -11.24
C GLN A 285 -10.30 -13.64 -10.62
N GLU A 286 -10.71 -12.65 -9.82
CA GLU A 286 -12.07 -12.57 -9.27
C GLU A 286 -13.11 -12.30 -10.39
N GLN A 287 -12.80 -11.48 -11.40
CA GLN A 287 -13.66 -11.29 -12.58
C GLN A 287 -13.75 -12.53 -13.48
N GLU A 288 -12.63 -13.18 -13.81
CA GLU A 288 -12.59 -14.42 -14.59
C GLU A 288 -13.39 -15.53 -13.91
N ARG A 289 -13.28 -15.63 -12.58
CA ARG A 289 -14.08 -16.57 -11.79
C ARG A 289 -15.58 -16.28 -11.87
N MET A 290 -16.00 -15.02 -11.73
CA MET A 290 -17.41 -14.66 -11.87
C MET A 290 -17.93 -14.91 -13.30
N ALA A 291 -17.13 -14.61 -14.33
CA ALA A 291 -17.48 -14.91 -15.72
C ALA A 291 -17.65 -16.42 -15.96
N ALA A 292 -16.75 -17.25 -15.41
CA ALA A 292 -16.85 -18.71 -15.48
C ALA A 292 -18.03 -19.30 -14.68
N GLU A 293 -18.46 -18.63 -13.61
CA GLU A 293 -19.69 -18.98 -12.86
C GLU A 293 -20.96 -18.55 -13.64
N GLU A 294 -20.93 -17.40 -14.33
CA GLU A 294 -22.03 -16.95 -15.21
C GLU A 294 -22.17 -17.80 -16.48
N ASP A 295 -21.07 -18.17 -17.13
CA ASP A 295 -21.07 -19.04 -18.31
C ASP A 295 -21.66 -20.43 -17.99
N LYS A 296 -21.39 -20.97 -16.79
CA LYS A 296 -22.03 -22.19 -16.31
C LYS A 296 -23.53 -22.02 -16.10
N LEU A 297 -23.96 -20.91 -15.49
CA LEU A 297 -25.39 -20.62 -15.32
C LEU A 297 -26.10 -20.49 -16.68
N ARG A 298 -25.46 -19.84 -17.68
CA ARG A 298 -25.97 -19.79 -19.05
C ARG A 298 -26.07 -21.18 -19.69
N GLN A 299 -25.08 -22.05 -19.51
CA GLN A 299 -25.14 -23.44 -19.98
C GLN A 299 -26.26 -24.24 -19.30
N GLU A 300 -26.42 -24.14 -17.97
CA GLU A 300 -27.49 -24.82 -17.23
C GLU A 300 -28.89 -24.36 -17.67
N ASP A 301 -29.07 -23.05 -17.92
CA ASP A 301 -30.35 -22.52 -18.41
C ASP A 301 -30.60 -22.84 -19.90
N GLU A 302 -29.56 -22.92 -20.75
CA GLU A 302 -29.67 -23.45 -22.12
C GLU A 302 -30.07 -24.93 -22.12
N GLU A 303 -29.47 -25.77 -21.27
CA GLU A 303 -29.85 -27.17 -21.10
C GLU A 303 -31.29 -27.32 -20.61
N ARG A 304 -31.74 -26.49 -19.65
CA ARG A 304 -33.15 -26.44 -19.22
C ARG A 304 -34.09 -26.04 -20.34
N LEU A 305 -33.72 -25.05 -21.16
CA LEU A 305 -34.50 -24.60 -22.32
C LEU A 305 -34.63 -25.71 -23.37
N LEU A 306 -33.53 -26.41 -23.68
CA LEU A 306 -33.52 -27.56 -24.58
C LEU A 306 -34.38 -28.72 -24.04
N ALA A 307 -34.27 -29.04 -22.75
CA ALA A 307 -35.10 -30.05 -22.11
C ALA A 307 -36.60 -29.68 -22.14
N TYR A 308 -36.94 -28.40 -21.93
CA TYR A 308 -38.30 -27.89 -22.05
C TYR A 308 -38.84 -28.00 -23.48
N TYR A 309 -38.04 -27.67 -24.49
CA TYR A 309 -38.44 -27.85 -25.89
C TYR A 309 -38.64 -29.32 -26.25
N ALA A 310 -37.75 -30.22 -25.81
CA ALA A 310 -37.89 -31.66 -26.03
C ALA A 310 -39.19 -32.22 -25.41
N GLN A 311 -39.53 -31.83 -24.17
CA GLN A 311 -40.81 -32.20 -23.53
C GLN A 311 -42.01 -31.67 -24.31
N ARG A 312 -41.95 -30.42 -24.80
CA ARG A 312 -43.02 -29.80 -25.58
C ARG A 312 -43.24 -30.52 -26.92
N ASP A 313 -42.17 -30.94 -27.59
CA ASP A 313 -42.26 -31.67 -28.85
C ASP A 313 -42.76 -33.10 -28.65
N GLU A 314 -42.35 -33.78 -27.57
CA GLU A 314 -42.92 -35.08 -27.19
C GLU A 314 -44.44 -34.96 -26.91
N LEU A 315 -44.88 -33.92 -26.19
CA LEU A 315 -46.30 -33.64 -25.98
C LEU A 315 -47.04 -33.31 -27.29
N ALA A 316 -46.38 -32.66 -28.25
CA ALA A 316 -46.95 -32.40 -29.57
C ALA A 316 -47.11 -33.68 -30.40
N LEU A 317 -46.13 -34.61 -30.33
CA LEU A 317 -46.22 -35.93 -30.93
C LEU A 317 -47.34 -36.77 -30.30
N ARG A 318 -47.38 -36.87 -28.96
CA ARG A 318 -48.46 -37.58 -28.25
C ARG A 318 -49.85 -37.02 -28.57
N ARG A 319 -50.00 -35.70 -28.77
CA ARG A 319 -51.26 -35.10 -29.26
C ARG A 319 -51.62 -35.54 -30.67
N ARG A 320 -50.65 -35.65 -31.59
CA ARG A 320 -50.87 -36.17 -32.95
C ARG A 320 -51.28 -37.64 -32.92
N GLU A 321 -50.63 -38.46 -32.10
CA GLU A 321 -50.97 -39.88 -31.90
C GLU A 321 -52.39 -40.05 -31.32
N LEU A 322 -52.75 -39.27 -30.30
CA LEU A 322 -54.09 -39.29 -29.72
C LEU A 322 -55.16 -38.85 -30.73
N ASN A 323 -54.89 -37.85 -31.57
CA ASN A 323 -55.80 -37.44 -32.64
C ASN A 323 -55.96 -38.54 -33.69
N LEU A 324 -54.86 -39.15 -34.17
CA LEU A 324 -54.89 -40.29 -35.09
C LEU A 324 -55.66 -41.48 -34.51
N HIS A 325 -55.47 -41.80 -33.23
CA HIS A 325 -56.26 -42.84 -32.56
C HIS A 325 -57.74 -42.47 -32.42
N GLY A 326 -58.06 -41.19 -32.23
CA GLY A 326 -59.44 -40.68 -32.24
C GLY A 326 -60.10 -40.86 -33.60
N GLU A 327 -59.42 -40.43 -34.67
CA GLU A 327 -59.88 -40.59 -36.06
C GLU A 327 -60.06 -42.06 -36.44
N MET A 328 -59.10 -42.93 -36.11
CA MET A 328 -59.23 -44.38 -36.34
C MET A 328 -60.41 -45.00 -35.57
N ARG A 329 -60.69 -44.56 -34.34
CA ARG A 329 -61.85 -45.03 -33.57
C ARG A 329 -63.17 -44.58 -34.19
N LEU A 330 -63.24 -43.35 -34.70
CA LEU A 330 -64.42 -42.85 -35.41
C LEU A 330 -64.66 -43.64 -36.71
N ALA A 331 -63.62 -43.84 -37.52
CA ALA A 331 -63.70 -44.64 -38.75
C ALA A 331 -64.12 -46.09 -38.48
N ALA A 332 -63.58 -46.71 -37.42
CA ALA A 332 -63.97 -48.06 -37.01
C ALA A 332 -65.43 -48.14 -36.51
N ALA A 333 -65.90 -47.12 -35.78
CA ALA A 333 -67.29 -47.03 -35.33
C ALA A 333 -68.27 -46.82 -36.51
N GLU A 334 -67.89 -46.04 -37.53
CA GLU A 334 -68.68 -45.91 -38.76
C GLU A 334 -68.73 -47.19 -39.58
N ALA A 335 -67.61 -47.92 -39.70
CA ALA A 335 -67.58 -49.23 -40.36
C ALA A 335 -68.52 -50.23 -39.65
N LEU A 336 -68.36 -50.39 -38.33
CA LEU A 336 -69.22 -51.26 -37.52
C LEU A 336 -70.70 -50.90 -37.62
N ARG A 337 -71.02 -49.61 -37.78
CA ARG A 337 -72.40 -49.15 -37.97
C ARG A 337 -72.97 -49.55 -39.33
N ARG A 338 -72.17 -49.50 -40.40
CA ARG A 338 -72.58 -50.00 -41.74
C ARG A 338 -72.83 -51.51 -41.70
N ASP A 339 -71.92 -52.28 -41.10
CA ASP A 339 -72.07 -53.73 -40.95
C ASP A 339 -73.36 -54.10 -40.17
N LEU A 340 -73.68 -53.35 -39.10
CA LEU A 340 -74.91 -53.52 -38.33
C LEU A 340 -76.18 -53.12 -39.09
N GLU A 341 -76.11 -52.11 -39.96
CA GLU A 341 -77.23 -51.70 -40.82
C GLU A 341 -77.48 -52.73 -41.95
N GLU A 342 -76.42 -53.34 -42.50
CA GLU A 342 -76.50 -54.45 -43.47
C GLU A 342 -76.97 -55.79 -42.86
N ALA A 343 -76.68 -56.06 -41.58
CA ALA A 343 -77.12 -57.28 -40.89
C ALA A 343 -78.63 -57.32 -40.58
N ARG A 344 -79.29 -56.17 -40.38
CA ARG A 344 -80.73 -56.06 -40.04
C ARG A 344 -81.70 -56.77 -41.02
N PRO A 345 -81.57 -56.63 -42.36
CA PRO A 345 -82.41 -57.37 -43.32
C PRO A 345 -82.17 -58.89 -43.32
N LEU A 346 -81.00 -59.36 -42.89
CA LEU A 346 -80.72 -60.79 -42.75
C LEU A 346 -81.35 -61.37 -41.48
N GLN A 347 -81.22 -60.67 -40.35
CA GLN A 347 -81.81 -61.09 -39.08
C GLN A 347 -83.34 -61.24 -39.17
N THR A 348 -84.01 -60.32 -39.86
CA THR A 348 -85.47 -60.36 -40.08
C THR A 348 -85.91 -61.51 -41.00
N ARG A 349 -85.08 -61.92 -41.97
CA ARG A 349 -85.32 -63.11 -42.81
C ARG A 349 -85.18 -64.42 -42.04
N ILE A 350 -84.17 -64.55 -41.17
CA ILE A 350 -83.98 -65.74 -40.34
C ILE A 350 -85.17 -65.90 -39.37
N ASN A 351 -85.52 -64.83 -38.65
CA ASN A 351 -86.59 -64.85 -37.66
C ASN A 351 -87.97 -65.17 -38.29
N THR A 352 -88.25 -64.68 -39.52
CA THR A 352 -89.46 -65.06 -40.27
C THR A 352 -89.43 -66.48 -40.83
N PHE A 353 -88.25 -67.08 -41.06
CA PHE A 353 -88.11 -68.48 -41.46
C PHE A 353 -88.34 -69.43 -40.27
N GLU A 354 -87.74 -69.15 -39.10
CA GLU A 354 -87.96 -69.90 -37.86
C GLU A 354 -89.43 -69.88 -37.42
N LEU A 355 -90.09 -68.71 -37.49
CA LEU A 355 -91.53 -68.58 -37.23
C LEU A 355 -92.40 -69.43 -38.19
N ARG A 356 -91.95 -69.64 -39.44
CA ARG A 356 -92.63 -70.55 -40.39
C ARG A 356 -92.38 -72.01 -40.06
N GLN A 357 -91.17 -72.39 -39.63
CA GLN A 357 -90.86 -73.75 -39.19
C GLN A 357 -91.68 -74.14 -37.94
N ARG A 358 -91.66 -73.30 -36.90
CA ARG A 358 -92.43 -73.54 -35.66
C ARG A 358 -93.95 -73.62 -35.90
N LYS A 359 -94.48 -72.93 -36.93
CA LYS A 359 -95.87 -73.12 -37.37
C LYS A 359 -96.13 -74.49 -38.00
N ARG A 360 -95.22 -75.00 -38.85
CA ARG A 360 -95.32 -76.33 -39.47
C ARG A 360 -95.21 -77.44 -38.43
N GLU A 361 -94.27 -77.33 -37.49
CA GLU A 361 -94.14 -78.29 -36.38
C GLU A 361 -95.42 -78.35 -35.54
N ARG A 362 -96.00 -77.21 -35.17
CA ARG A 362 -97.29 -77.18 -34.44
C ARG A 362 -98.46 -77.79 -35.25
N GLN A 363 -98.44 -77.72 -36.58
CA GLN A 363 -99.45 -78.38 -37.42
C GLN A 363 -99.21 -79.90 -37.49
N TYR A 364 -97.96 -80.33 -37.61
CA TYR A 364 -97.57 -81.75 -37.60
C TYR A 364 -97.93 -82.42 -36.27
N TRP A 365 -97.56 -81.80 -35.14
CA TRP A 365 -97.92 -82.30 -33.80
C TRP A 365 -99.44 -82.46 -33.62
N ARG A 366 -100.25 -81.51 -34.12
CA ARG A 366 -101.73 -81.59 -34.09
C ARG A 366 -102.31 -82.71 -34.97
N GLN A 367 -101.65 -83.08 -36.07
CA GLN A 367 -102.05 -84.24 -36.88
C GLN A 367 -101.68 -85.55 -36.19
N MET A 368 -100.48 -85.62 -35.60
CA MET A 368 -100.04 -86.80 -34.83
C MET A 368 -100.94 -87.09 -33.63
N THR A 369 -101.35 -86.08 -32.85
CA THR A 369 -102.27 -86.32 -31.71
C THR A 369 -103.62 -86.86 -32.16
N ARG A 370 -104.10 -86.43 -33.34
CA ARG A 370 -105.38 -86.89 -33.91
C ARG A 370 -105.33 -88.36 -34.33
N LEU A 371 -104.24 -88.76 -34.98
CA LEU A 371 -103.95 -90.15 -35.33
C LEU A 371 -103.73 -91.03 -34.08
N GLU A 372 -103.11 -90.50 -33.03
CA GLU A 372 -102.93 -91.22 -31.76
C GLU A 372 -104.25 -91.41 -30.99
N THR A 373 -105.19 -90.46 -31.04
CA THR A 373 -106.54 -90.65 -30.48
C THR A 373 -107.34 -91.69 -31.26
N GLU A 374 -107.35 -91.60 -32.60
CA GLU A 374 -108.03 -92.59 -33.46
C GLU A 374 -107.42 -94.01 -33.28
N ARG A 375 -106.10 -94.11 -33.08
CA ARG A 375 -105.41 -95.37 -32.80
C ARG A 375 -105.66 -95.88 -31.37
N ARG A 376 -105.84 -95.01 -30.38
CA ARG A 376 -106.23 -95.40 -29.01
C ARG A 376 -107.66 -95.92 -28.95
N GLU A 377 -108.61 -95.27 -29.62
CA GLU A 377 -110.00 -95.75 -29.69
C GLU A 377 -110.13 -97.11 -30.41
N ALA A 378 -109.26 -97.39 -31.39
CA ALA A 378 -109.16 -98.70 -32.03
C ALA A 378 -108.56 -99.79 -31.12
N ILE A 379 -107.65 -99.43 -30.20
CA ILE A 379 -106.99 -100.36 -29.27
C ILE A 379 -107.87 -100.64 -28.05
N ASP A 380 -108.56 -99.64 -27.51
CA ASP A 380 -109.45 -99.76 -26.35
C ASP A 380 -110.67 -100.66 -26.65
N LYS A 381 -111.02 -100.81 -27.94
CA LYS A 381 -112.03 -101.78 -28.41
C LYS A 381 -111.52 -103.22 -28.48
N MET A 382 -110.20 -103.45 -28.49
CA MET A 382 -109.58 -104.79 -28.37
C MET A 382 -109.21 -105.15 -26.93
N PHE A 383 -108.97 -104.17 -26.05
CA PHE A 383 -108.51 -104.38 -24.67
C PHE A 383 -109.63 -104.62 -23.64
N LYS A 384 -110.78 -105.16 -24.07
CA LYS A 384 -111.92 -105.49 -23.19
C LYS A 384 -112.06 -106.99 -22.86
N GLU A 385 -111.18 -107.83 -23.42
CA GLU A 385 -110.95 -109.21 -22.99
C GLU A 385 -109.57 -109.29 -22.29
N PHE A 386 -109.46 -110.12 -21.25
CA PHE A 386 -108.22 -110.42 -20.50
C PHE A 386 -107.56 -109.28 -19.69
N GLN A 387 -108.39 -108.69 -18.85
CA GLN A 387 -108.22 -108.62 -17.38
C GLN A 387 -107.00 -109.37 -16.74
N VAL A 388 -106.43 -108.77 -15.69
CA VAL A 388 -105.88 -109.33 -14.41
C VAL A 388 -104.52 -108.71 -13.99
N PRO A 389 -104.27 -108.37 -12.69
CA PRO A 389 -103.25 -107.39 -12.29
C PRO A 389 -102.14 -107.92 -11.33
N TYR A 390 -101.14 -107.09 -10.99
CA TYR A 390 -100.46 -107.09 -9.66
C TYR A 390 -99.66 -105.77 -9.44
N ILE A 391 -99.96 -104.96 -8.41
CA ILE A 391 -99.25 -104.76 -7.12
C ILE A 391 -97.85 -104.09 -7.22
N VAL A 392 -97.74 -102.76 -7.00
CA VAL A 392 -97.37 -102.00 -5.75
C VAL A 392 -95.91 -102.17 -5.26
N VAL A 393 -95.13 -101.06 -5.26
CA VAL A 393 -94.42 -100.41 -4.10
C VAL A 393 -93.62 -99.17 -4.62
N PRO A 394 -93.74 -97.97 -4.01
CA PRO A 394 -92.91 -96.77 -4.28
C PRO A 394 -91.67 -96.70 -3.35
N PRO A 395 -90.59 -95.95 -3.66
CA PRO A 395 -90.53 -94.49 -3.38
C PRO A 395 -89.60 -93.74 -4.39
N GLN A 396 -89.04 -92.52 -4.23
CA GLN A 396 -88.98 -91.47 -3.18
C GLN A 396 -89.12 -90.06 -3.82
N SER A 397 -89.24 -89.02 -2.99
CA SER A 397 -89.15 -87.58 -3.30
C SER A 397 -87.71 -87.04 -3.29
N GLY A 398 -87.45 -85.92 -3.97
CA GLY A 398 -86.18 -85.17 -3.88
C GLY A 398 -86.32 -83.72 -4.35
N ASP A 399 -86.53 -82.80 -3.41
CA ASP A 399 -86.60 -81.35 -3.60
C ASP A 399 -85.22 -80.65 -3.59
N ALA A 400 -85.24 -79.33 -3.82
CA ALA A 400 -84.19 -78.32 -3.62
C ALA A 400 -83.10 -78.22 -4.73
N ASN A 401 -82.72 -77.04 -5.23
CA ASN A 401 -83.10 -75.64 -4.92
C ASN A 401 -83.36 -74.84 -6.21
#